data_AF-H1Y9X9-F1
#
_entry.id   AF-H1Y9X9-F1
#
_cell.length_a   1.000
_cell.length_b   1.000
_cell.length_c   1.000
_cell.angle_alpha   90.00
_cell.angle_beta   90.00
_cell.angle_gamma   90.00
#
_symmetry.space_group_name_H-M   'P 1'
#
loop_
_entity.id
_entity.type
_entity.pdbx_description
1 polymer ?
#
loop_
_entity_poly.entity_id
_entity_poly.type
_entity_poly.pdbx_seq_one_letter_code
_entity_poly.pdbx_strand_id
1 'polypeptide(L)'
;MEPIKNTAALSAEKLFGILKTEFAGYINSKLDSGLNIGFAHVDDVINVLFPDVIEGIAFSIIVSEKEITVTENHISPEYNSGLLEQQLNDFLTLKAG
;
A
#
# COMPACT_ATOMS: atom_id res chain seq x y z
N MET A 1 -12.20 4.93 -6.35
CA MET A 1 -11.65 5.39 -5.05
C MET A 1 -11.25 6.84 -5.15
N GLU A 2 -11.31 7.56 -4.04
CA GLU A 2 -10.90 8.97 -3.95
C GLU A 2 -9.44 9.06 -3.46
N PRO A 3 -8.68 10.08 -3.89
CA PRO A 3 -7.31 10.29 -3.41
C PRO A 3 -7.29 10.59 -1.92
N ILE A 4 -6.29 10.04 -1.21
CA ILE A 4 -6.05 10.30 0.21
C ILE A 4 -5.33 11.63 0.34
N LYS A 5 -5.84 12.54 1.17
CA LYS A 5 -5.16 13.82 1.42
C LYS A 5 -3.86 13.59 2.20
N ASN A 6 -2.76 14.15 1.71
CA ASN A 6 -1.45 14.05 2.34
C ASN A 6 -1.21 15.23 3.31
N THR A 7 -1.94 15.28 4.42
CA THR A 7 -1.82 16.42 5.36
C THR A 7 -0.50 16.41 6.12
N ALA A 8 0.09 15.23 6.30
CA ALA A 8 1.41 15.01 6.90
C ALA A 8 2.58 15.36 5.95
N ALA A 9 2.31 15.74 4.70
CA ALA A 9 3.33 16.06 3.69
C ALA A 9 4.38 14.93 3.55
N LEU A 10 3.92 13.68 3.49
CA LEU A 10 4.76 12.51 3.29
C LEU A 10 5.37 12.54 1.88
N SER A 11 6.68 12.33 1.78
CA SER A 11 7.34 12.01 0.52
C SER A 11 7.24 10.51 0.24
N ALA A 12 7.41 10.11 -1.03
CA ALA A 12 7.44 8.70 -1.42
C ALA A 12 8.52 7.92 -0.63
N GLU A 13 9.70 8.51 -0.40
CA GLU A 13 10.77 7.89 0.38
C GLU A 13 10.37 7.65 1.85
N LYS A 14 9.73 8.62 2.51
CA LYS A 14 9.25 8.46 3.89
C LYS A 14 8.16 7.41 3.97
N LEU A 15 7.20 7.45 3.05
CA LEU A 15 6.11 6.49 3.02
C LEU A 15 6.64 5.07 2.73
N PHE A 16 7.62 4.94 1.84
CA PHE A 16 8.28 3.67 1.56
C PHE A 16 8.97 3.08 2.79
N GLY A 17 9.67 3.92 3.57
CA GLY A 17 10.23 3.53 4.87
C GLY A 17 9.16 3.00 5.82
N ILE A 18 8.07 3.75 5.99
CA ILE A 18 6.92 3.38 6.84
C ILE A 18 6.29 2.05 6.40
N LEU A 19 6.07 1.87 5.09
CA LEU A 19 5.48 0.65 4.55
C LEU A 19 6.35 -0.58 4.87
N LYS A 20 7.68 -0.47 4.67
CA LYS A 20 8.61 -1.57 4.96
C LYS A 20 8.67 -1.95 6.42
N THR A 21 8.53 -0.99 7.33
CA THR A 21 8.69 -1.24 8.77
C THR A 21 7.39 -1.58 9.47
N GLU A 22 6.27 -0.98 9.04
CA GLU A 22 5.01 -1.02 9.78
C GLU A 22 3.90 -1.76 9.05
N PHE A 23 3.84 -1.72 7.71
CA PHE A 23 2.69 -2.25 6.98
C PHE A 23 2.58 -3.78 7.05
N ALA A 24 3.72 -4.49 6.99
CA ALA A 24 3.73 -5.94 7.16
C ALA A 24 3.16 -6.36 8.53
N GLY A 25 3.57 -5.68 9.60
CA GLY A 25 3.03 -5.92 10.94
C GLY A 25 1.54 -5.56 11.03
N TYR A 26 1.14 -4.45 10.42
CA TYR A 26 -0.25 -3.99 10.38
C TYR A 26 -1.17 -5.02 9.69
N ILE A 27 -0.84 -5.43 8.46
CA ILE A 27 -1.66 -6.39 7.72
C ILE A 27 -1.69 -7.75 8.41
N ASN A 28 -0.54 -8.24 8.89
CA ASN A 28 -0.49 -9.54 9.56
C ASN A 28 -1.33 -9.56 10.84
N SER A 29 -1.40 -8.44 11.58
CA SER A 29 -2.29 -8.32 12.73
C SER A 29 -3.77 -8.22 12.36
N LYS A 30 -4.11 -7.64 11.20
CA LYS A 30 -5.49 -7.44 10.75
C LYS A 30 -6.10 -8.67 10.08
N LEU A 31 -5.28 -9.43 9.36
CA LEU A 31 -5.71 -10.59 8.58
C LEU A 31 -5.38 -11.92 9.26
N ASP A 32 -4.80 -11.89 10.47
CA ASP A 32 -4.28 -13.07 11.19
C ASP A 32 -3.44 -13.96 10.26
N SER A 33 -2.60 -13.32 9.45
CA SER A 33 -1.87 -13.95 8.35
C SER A 33 -0.38 -13.65 8.46
N GLY A 34 0.44 -14.48 7.85
CA GLY A 34 1.90 -14.29 7.74
C GLY A 34 2.30 -13.91 6.31
N LEU A 35 1.62 -12.93 5.71
CA LEU A 35 1.84 -12.58 4.31
C LEU A 35 3.22 -11.95 4.14
N ASN A 36 3.96 -12.44 3.15
CA ASN A 36 5.16 -11.76 2.67
C ASN A 36 4.72 -10.58 1.79
N ILE A 37 5.19 -9.39 2.13
CA ILE A 37 4.87 -8.15 1.41
C ILE A 37 6.17 -7.54 0.89
N GLY A 38 6.25 -7.40 -0.42
CA GLY A 38 7.34 -6.74 -1.11
C GLY A 38 7.03 -5.28 -1.40
N PHE A 39 8.06 -4.43 -1.41
CA PHE A 39 7.94 -3.03 -1.81
C PHE A 39 9.08 -2.66 -2.74
N ALA A 40 8.76 -1.93 -3.80
CA ALA A 40 9.72 -1.29 -4.68
C ALA A 40 9.36 0.19 -4.85
N HIS A 41 10.35 1.07 -4.82
CA HIS A 41 10.15 2.52 -4.90
C HIS A 41 10.95 3.08 -6.08
N VAL A 42 10.28 3.88 -6.91
CA VAL A 42 10.86 4.60 -8.06
C VAL A 42 10.22 5.99 -8.11
N ASP A 43 11.02 7.04 -7.94
CA ASP A 43 10.59 8.44 -7.92
C ASP A 43 9.44 8.71 -6.95
N ASP A 44 8.24 9.02 -7.44
CA ASP A 44 7.05 9.29 -6.62
C ASP A 44 6.12 8.07 -6.51
N VAL A 45 6.54 6.91 -7.01
CA VAL A 45 5.73 5.71 -7.10
C VAL A 45 6.28 4.59 -6.21
N ILE A 46 5.42 4.02 -5.39
CA ILE A 46 5.72 2.85 -4.56
C ILE A 46 4.85 1.68 -5.04
N ASN A 47 5.50 0.63 -5.53
CA ASN A 47 4.87 -0.62 -5.90
C ASN A 47 4.83 -1.56 -4.70
N VAL A 48 3.64 -2.10 -4.42
CA VAL A 48 3.38 -3.08 -3.38
C VAL A 48 3.14 -4.43 -4.03
N LEU A 49 3.85 -5.44 -3.56
CA LEU A 49 3.79 -6.81 -4.07
C LEU A 49 3.33 -7.74 -2.94
N PHE A 50 2.48 -8.70 -3.29
CA PHE A 50 2.06 -9.77 -2.39
C PHE A 50 2.40 -11.12 -3.03
N PRO A 51 3.67 -11.54 -3.03
CA PRO A 51 4.12 -12.75 -3.75
C PRO A 51 3.42 -14.04 -3.34
N ASP A 52 2.89 -14.14 -2.11
CA ASP A 52 2.11 -15.29 -1.65
C ASP A 52 0.66 -15.30 -2.17
N VAL A 53 0.24 -14.20 -2.79
CA VAL A 53 -1.15 -13.95 -3.20
C VAL A 53 -1.25 -13.85 -4.71
N ILE A 54 -0.38 -13.04 -5.32
CA ILE A 54 -0.35 -12.78 -6.76
C ILE A 54 1.08 -12.57 -7.26
N GLU A 55 1.33 -12.99 -8.49
CA GLU A 55 2.57 -12.67 -9.18
C GLU A 55 2.54 -11.21 -9.69
N GLY A 56 3.62 -10.46 -9.44
CA GLY A 56 3.77 -9.09 -9.93
C GLY A 56 3.34 -8.01 -8.93
N ILE A 57 3.06 -6.82 -9.47
CA ILE A 57 2.68 -5.64 -8.67
C ILE A 57 1.19 -5.70 -8.38
N ALA A 58 0.82 -5.72 -7.10
CA ALA A 58 -0.57 -5.69 -6.68
C ALA A 58 -1.13 -4.27 -6.72
N PHE A 59 -0.41 -3.33 -6.10
CA PHE A 59 -0.82 -1.94 -6.00
C PHE A 59 0.34 -1.00 -6.33
N SER A 60 0.04 0.13 -6.96
CA SER A 60 0.96 1.25 -7.11
C SER A 60 0.41 2.44 -6.33
N ILE A 61 1.26 3.02 -5.49
CA ILE A 61 0.97 4.19 -4.68
C ILE A 61 1.73 5.36 -5.28
N ILE A 62 1.01 6.37 -5.76
CA ILE A 62 1.58 7.62 -6.27
C ILE A 62 1.49 8.63 -5.15
N VAL A 63 2.63 9.17 -4.73
CA VAL A 63 2.73 10.13 -3.63
C VAL A 63 3.04 11.50 -4.18
N SER A 64 2.21 12.48 -3.86
CA SER A 64 2.47 13.89 -4.14
C SER A 64 2.43 14.69 -2.84
N GLU A 65 2.84 15.96 -2.89
CA GLU A 65 2.79 16.86 -1.73
C GLU A 65 1.38 17.04 -1.16
N LYS A 66 0.34 16.82 -1.96
CA LYS A 66 -1.07 17.08 -1.57
C LYS A 66 -1.89 15.83 -1.40
N GLU A 67 -1.58 14.79 -2.17
CA GLU A 67 -2.43 13.61 -2.32
C GLU A 67 -1.61 12.33 -2.47
N ILE A 68 -2.13 11.24 -1.94
CA ILE A 68 -1.65 9.87 -2.12
C ILE A 68 -2.74 9.12 -2.88
N THR A 69 -2.39 8.56 -4.03
CA THR A 69 -3.31 7.79 -4.88
C THR A 69 -2.89 6.33 -4.92
N VAL A 70 -3.83 5.42 -4.69
CA VAL A 70 -3.61 3.98 -4.81
C VAL A 70 -4.28 3.49 -6.10
N THR A 71 -3.52 2.74 -6.90
CA THR A 71 -4.01 2.06 -8.11
C THR A 71 -3.83 0.56 -7.94
N GLU A 72 -4.91 -0.21 -8.07
CA GLU A 72 -4.87 -1.66 -8.20
C GLU A 72 -4.37 -2.02 -9.61
N ASN A 73 -3.30 -2.80 -9.71
CA ASN A 73 -2.73 -3.23 -10.99
C ASN A 73 -3.17 -4.64 -11.38
N HIS A 74 -3.72 -5.41 -10.45
CA HIS A 74 -4.05 -6.81 -10.68
C HIS A 74 -5.39 -7.17 -10.06
N ILE A 75 -6.41 -7.33 -10.92
CA ILE A 75 -7.75 -7.77 -10.53
C ILE A 75 -7.76 -9.30 -10.66
N SER A 76 -7.30 -10.03 -9.63
CA SER A 76 -7.51 -11.49 -9.59
C SER A 76 -8.70 -11.81 -8.69
N PRO A 77 -9.79 -12.39 -9.22
CA PRO A 77 -11.00 -12.67 -8.44
C PRO A 77 -10.83 -13.81 -7.42
N GLU A 78 -9.72 -14.54 -7.49
CA GLU A 78 -9.43 -15.69 -6.62
C GLU A 78 -8.93 -15.29 -5.23
N TYR A 79 -8.48 -14.04 -5.06
CA TYR A 79 -8.08 -13.49 -3.77
C TYR A 79 -8.95 -12.30 -3.42
N ASN A 80 -9.16 -12.07 -2.13
CA ASN A 80 -9.85 -10.87 -1.63
C ASN A 80 -8.97 -9.62 -1.82
N SER A 81 -8.65 -9.27 -3.07
CA SER A 81 -7.86 -8.08 -3.42
C SER A 81 -8.49 -6.81 -2.85
N GLY A 82 -9.83 -6.75 -2.82
CA GLY A 82 -10.57 -5.68 -2.17
C GLY A 82 -10.32 -5.56 -0.66
N LEU A 83 -10.05 -6.66 0.06
CA LEU A 83 -9.67 -6.58 1.47
C LEU A 83 -8.25 -6.04 1.65
N LEU A 84 -7.31 -6.48 0.81
CA LEU A 84 -5.93 -5.97 0.81
C LEU A 84 -5.88 -4.48 0.45
N GLU A 85 -6.65 -4.09 -0.57
CA GLU A 85 -6.83 -2.70 -0.98
C GLU A 85 -7.40 -1.87 0.17
N GLN A 86 -8.47 -2.36 0.81
CA GLN A 86 -9.07 -1.67 1.96
C GLN A 86 -8.06 -1.49 3.09
N GLN A 87 -7.32 -2.55 3.47
CA GLN A 87 -6.31 -2.44 4.54
C GLN A 87 -5.16 -1.50 4.15
N LEU A 88 -4.75 -1.47 2.88
CA LEU A 88 -3.76 -0.52 2.40
C LEU A 88 -4.27 0.92 2.50
N ASN A 89 -5.50 1.20 2.06
CA ASN A 89 -6.08 2.53 2.15
C ASN A 89 -6.28 3.00 3.60
N ASP A 90 -6.75 2.11 4.48
CA ASP A 90 -6.92 2.40 5.90
C ASP A 90 -5.57 2.76 6.55
N PHE A 91 -4.53 1.99 6.24
CA PHE A 91 -3.18 2.27 6.71
C PHE A 91 -2.63 3.59 6.18
N LEU A 92 -2.78 3.86 4.88
CA LEU A 92 -2.31 5.10 4.26
C LEU A 92 -3.05 6.31 4.82
N THR A 93 -4.36 6.21 5.04
CA THR A 93 -5.17 7.27 5.65
C THR A 93 -4.69 7.57 7.07
N LEU A 94 -4.39 6.54 7.87
CA LEU A 94 -3.84 6.71 9.22
C LEU A 94 -2.49 7.45 9.21
N LYS A 95 -1.63 7.18 8.21
CA LYS A 95 -0.29 7.76 8.12
C LYS A 95 -0.28 9.15 7.48
N ALA A 96 -1.19 9.40 6.54
CA ALA A 96 -1.29 10.65 5.81
C ALA A 96 -1.87 11.80 6.65
N GLY A 97 -2.57 11.48 7.75
CA GLY A 97 -3.07 12.45 8.74
C GLY A 97 -4.43 13.04 8.38
#